data_AF-A0A1L9VBI1-F1
#
_entry.id   AF-A0A1L9VBI1-F1
#
_cell.length_a   1.000
_cell.length_b   1.000
_cell.length_c   1.000
_cell.angle_alpha   90.00
_cell.angle_beta   90.00
_cell.angle_gamma   90.00
#
_symmetry.space_group_name_H-M   'P 1'
#
loop_
_entity.id
_entity.type
_entity.pdbx_description
1 polymer ?
#
loop_
_entity_poly.entity_id
_entity_poly.type
_entity_poly.pdbx_seq_one_letter_code
_entity_poly.pdbx_strand_id
1 'polypeptide(L)'
;QHLVSMATQAYGYWKDARFALQPISRSEDGKPLTVKFWWMPMATEYDCMPATDIPEFPANLDSAPRGGKLYNTETELKIASGEEITFHIEDPVEVPLPLWELLEMQWIMHRIAGMLGPKETFEQEWEDYPSEIEYQGPLYQWKR
;
A
#
# COMPACT_ATOMS: atom_id res chain seq x y z
N GLN A 1 -2.65 -21.20 9.08
CA GLN A 1 -2.07 -20.30 8.06
C GLN A 1 -3.23 -19.57 7.39
N HIS A 2 -3.15 -18.25 7.24
CA HIS A 2 -4.16 -17.43 6.56
C HIS A 2 -3.42 -16.67 5.46
N LEU A 3 -3.13 -17.35 4.34
CA LEU A 3 -2.26 -16.81 3.29
C LEU A 3 -3.10 -16.38 2.09
N VAL A 4 -2.89 -15.16 1.60
CA VAL A 4 -3.39 -14.74 0.30
C VAL A 4 -2.27 -14.94 -0.71
N SER A 5 -2.45 -15.85 -1.65
CA SER A 5 -1.50 -16.09 -2.74
C SER A 5 -1.69 -15.05 -3.83
N MET A 6 -0.58 -14.44 -4.27
CA MET A 6 -0.58 -13.41 -5.31
C MET A 6 0.49 -13.73 -6.35
N ALA A 7 0.25 -13.34 -7.60
CA ALA A 7 1.30 -13.31 -8.61
C ALA A 7 2.45 -12.37 -8.17
N THR A 8 3.68 -12.65 -8.59
CA THR A 8 4.88 -11.91 -8.15
C THR A 8 4.75 -10.39 -8.30
N GLN A 9 4.14 -9.92 -9.38
CA GLN A 9 3.91 -8.48 -9.63
C GLN A 9 2.88 -7.88 -8.67
N ALA A 10 1.76 -8.58 -8.45
CA ALA A 10 0.74 -8.17 -7.49
C ALA A 10 1.30 -8.16 -6.06
N TYR A 11 2.11 -9.16 -5.70
CA TYR A 11 2.80 -9.18 -4.41
C TYR A 11 3.76 -7.99 -4.25
N GLY A 12 4.50 -7.61 -5.30
CA GLY A 12 5.37 -6.42 -5.27
C GLY A 12 4.60 -5.15 -4.94
N TYR A 13 3.46 -4.92 -5.62
CA TYR A 13 2.60 -3.77 -5.32
C TYR A 13 1.97 -3.84 -3.93
N TRP A 14 1.59 -5.03 -3.46
CA TRP A 14 1.04 -5.24 -2.13
C TRP A 14 2.08 -4.92 -1.04
N LYS A 15 3.29 -5.46 -1.18
CA LYS A 15 4.40 -5.27 -0.25
C LYS A 15 4.81 -3.80 -0.11
N ASP A 16 4.77 -3.06 -1.21
CA ASP A 16 5.11 -1.64 -1.28
C ASP A 16 3.90 -0.73 -0.92
N ALA A 17 2.79 -1.31 -0.45
CA ALA A 17 1.55 -0.60 -0.13
C ALA A 17 1.02 0.28 -1.28
N ARG A 18 1.22 -0.14 -2.55
CA ARG A 18 0.69 0.57 -3.73
C ARG A 18 -0.80 0.32 -3.95
N PHE A 19 -1.35 -0.72 -3.34
CA PHE A 19 -2.78 -0.94 -3.25
C PHE A 19 -3.13 -1.57 -1.90
N ALA A 20 -4.40 -1.51 -1.53
CA ALA A 20 -4.92 -2.28 -0.41
C ALA A 20 -6.31 -2.86 -0.68
N LEU A 21 -6.71 -3.80 0.16
CA LEU A 21 -7.97 -4.53 0.07
C LEU A 21 -8.78 -4.21 1.33
N GLN A 22 -9.90 -3.52 1.16
CA GLN A 22 -10.83 -3.23 2.24
C GLN A 22 -11.82 -4.39 2.38
N PRO A 23 -11.89 -5.09 3.52
CA PRO A 23 -12.96 -6.06 3.74
C PRO A 23 -14.33 -5.35 3.78
N ILE A 24 -15.30 -5.82 2.98
CA ILE A 24 -16.65 -5.21 2.91
C ILE A 24 -17.77 -6.15 3.34
N SER A 25 -17.63 -7.45 3.11
CA SER A 25 -18.62 -8.42 3.57
C SER A 25 -18.01 -9.80 3.74
N ARG A 26 -18.55 -10.54 4.71
CA ARG A 26 -18.26 -11.95 4.94
C ARG A 26 -19.59 -12.68 5.07
N SER A 27 -19.79 -13.71 4.25
CA SER A 27 -20.97 -14.56 4.41
C SER A 27 -20.89 -15.33 5.73
N GLU A 28 -22.00 -15.39 6.48
CA GLU A 28 -22.13 -16.13 7.75
C GLU A 28 -21.76 -17.62 7.60
N ASP A 29 -21.93 -18.16 6.39
CA ASP A 29 -21.64 -19.55 6.04
C ASP A 29 -20.15 -19.84 5.76
N GLY A 30 -19.25 -18.86 5.90
CA GLY A 30 -17.81 -19.06 5.66
C GLY A 30 -17.40 -19.22 4.18
N LYS A 31 -18.25 -18.80 3.24
CA LYS A 31 -18.10 -19.04 1.79
C LYS A 31 -17.30 -17.96 1.04
N PRO A 32 -17.80 -16.76 0.68
CA PRO A 32 -16.95 -15.73 0.08
C PRO A 32 -16.58 -14.60 1.05
N LEU A 33 -15.33 -14.16 0.97
CA LEU A 33 -14.89 -12.88 1.51
C LEU A 33 -14.84 -11.88 0.36
N THR A 34 -15.69 -10.85 0.41
CA THR A 34 -15.65 -9.78 -0.58
C THR A 34 -14.85 -8.61 -0.04
N VAL A 35 -13.95 -8.12 -0.88
CA VAL A 35 -13.07 -7.01 -0.61
C VAL A 35 -13.24 -5.94 -1.67
N LYS A 36 -13.08 -4.68 -1.30
CA LYS A 36 -12.98 -3.57 -2.25
C LYS A 36 -11.51 -3.24 -2.48
N PHE A 37 -11.11 -3.21 -3.74
CA PHE A 37 -9.74 -2.91 -4.16
C PHE A 37 -9.52 -1.40 -4.20
N TRP A 38 -8.35 -0.94 -3.72
CA TRP A 38 -7.98 0.47 -3.75
C TRP A 38 -6.53 0.63 -4.17
N TRP A 39 -6.29 1.33 -5.29
CA TRP A 39 -4.95 1.87 -5.57
C TRP A 39 -4.63 2.98 -4.59
N MET A 40 -3.40 3.00 -4.09
CA MET A 40 -2.92 4.08 -3.23
C MET A 40 -2.34 5.21 -4.07
N PRO A 41 -2.66 6.47 -3.76
CA PRO A 41 -2.01 7.60 -4.40
C PRO A 41 -0.52 7.60 -4.05
N MET A 42 0.29 8.17 -4.93
CA MET A 42 1.70 8.41 -4.63
C MET A 42 1.76 9.56 -3.64
N ALA A 43 2.16 9.33 -2.38
CA ALA A 43 2.57 10.45 -1.55
C ALA A 43 3.88 10.98 -2.12
N THR A 44 3.88 12.25 -2.51
CA THR A 44 5.10 12.96 -2.86
C THR A 44 5.80 13.43 -1.58
N GLU A 45 7.09 13.76 -1.69
CA GLU A 45 7.89 14.34 -0.60
C GLU A 45 7.29 15.62 0.03
N TYR A 46 6.30 16.23 -0.64
CA TYR A 46 5.57 17.42 -0.18
C TYR A 46 4.18 17.10 0.39
N ASP A 47 3.72 15.84 0.34
CA ASP A 47 2.40 15.40 0.83
C ASP A 47 2.42 15.03 2.32
N CYS A 48 3.07 15.86 3.14
CA CYS A 48 2.93 15.78 4.59
C CYS A 48 1.49 16.17 4.98
N MET A 49 0.59 15.19 4.96
CA MET A 49 -0.78 15.35 5.40
C MET A 49 -0.82 15.48 6.93
N PRO A 50 -1.49 16.51 7.50
CA PRO A 50 -1.75 16.58 8.93
C PRO A 50 -2.41 15.30 9.43
N ALA A 51 -2.00 14.80 10.59
CA ALA A 51 -2.59 13.57 11.17
C ALA A 51 -4.10 13.68 11.48
N THR A 52 -4.65 14.89 11.44
CA THR A 52 -6.07 15.19 11.61
C THR A 52 -6.88 15.07 10.33
N ASP A 53 -6.22 15.08 9.17
CA ASP A 53 -6.91 15.03 7.88
C ASP A 53 -7.25 13.59 7.53
N ILE A 54 -8.46 13.40 7.00
CA ILE A 54 -8.90 12.09 6.52
C ILE A 54 -8.39 11.96 5.08
N PRO A 55 -7.52 10.99 4.79
CA PRO A 55 -6.96 10.79 3.47
C PRO A 55 -8.05 10.28 2.54
N GLU A 56 -8.25 11.00 1.44
CA GLU A 56 -9.20 10.64 0.41
C GLU A 56 -8.58 9.63 -0.59
N PHE A 57 -9.25 8.48 -0.66
CA PHE A 57 -9.17 7.38 -1.61
C PHE A 57 -9.79 7.67 -2.98
N PRO A 58 -9.16 8.25 -4.03
CA PRO A 58 -9.87 8.41 -5.30
C PRO A 58 -10.32 7.06 -5.86
N ALA A 59 -11.63 6.86 -5.94
CA ALA A 59 -12.27 5.61 -6.35
C ALA A 59 -12.19 5.34 -7.87
N ASN A 60 -11.36 6.07 -8.60
CA ASN A 60 -11.26 5.98 -10.06
C ASN A 60 -9.82 5.81 -10.57
N LEU A 61 -8.84 5.59 -9.68
CA LEU A 61 -7.49 5.25 -10.12
C LEU A 61 -7.53 3.90 -10.84
N ASP A 62 -6.94 3.82 -12.03
CA ASP A 62 -6.85 2.60 -12.85
C ASP A 62 -5.44 1.96 -12.83
N SER A 63 -4.53 2.53 -12.03
CA SER A 63 -3.13 2.14 -11.97
C SER A 63 -2.45 2.58 -10.67
N ALA A 64 -1.38 1.85 -10.33
CA ALA A 64 -0.40 2.23 -9.33
C ALA A 64 0.39 3.47 -9.77
N PRO A 65 1.03 4.17 -8.81
CA PRO A 65 2.08 5.13 -9.10
C PRO A 65 3.10 4.59 -10.11
N ARG A 66 3.47 5.43 -11.08
CA ARG A 66 4.35 5.08 -12.24
C ARG A 66 3.72 4.11 -13.26
N GLY A 67 2.40 3.93 -13.25
CA GLY A 67 1.65 3.27 -14.32
C GLY A 67 1.54 1.75 -14.22
N GLY A 68 1.87 1.17 -13.06
CA GLY A 68 1.68 -0.26 -12.79
C GLY A 68 0.19 -0.63 -12.83
N LYS A 69 -0.17 -1.73 -13.49
CA LYS A 69 -1.58 -2.14 -13.67
C LYS A 69 -1.76 -3.59 -13.29
N LEU A 70 -2.96 -3.92 -12.81
CA LEU A 70 -3.44 -5.27 -12.63
C LEU A 70 -4.66 -5.48 -13.51
N TYR A 71 -4.82 -6.71 -13.99
CA TYR A 71 -5.90 -7.09 -14.89
C TYR A 71 -6.64 -8.28 -14.30
N ASN A 72 -7.96 -8.25 -14.42
CA ASN A 72 -8.78 -9.43 -14.20
C ASN A 72 -8.55 -10.38 -15.38
N THR A 73 -8.11 -11.60 -15.10
CA THR A 73 -7.76 -12.59 -16.13
C THR A 73 -8.97 -13.18 -16.83
N GLU A 74 -10.16 -13.11 -16.24
CA GLU A 74 -11.40 -13.63 -16.82
C GLU A 74 -12.06 -12.62 -17.75
N THR A 75 -12.09 -11.35 -17.36
CA THR A 75 -12.72 -10.28 -18.14
C THR A 75 -11.75 -9.53 -19.05
N GLU A 76 -10.44 -9.72 -18.86
CA GLU A 76 -9.35 -8.97 -19.50
C GLU A 76 -9.38 -7.46 -19.25
N LEU A 77 -10.17 -7.01 -18.26
CA LEU A 77 -10.29 -5.61 -17.89
C LEU A 77 -9.27 -5.23 -16.82
N LYS A 78 -8.86 -3.96 -16.83
CA LYS A 78 -8.01 -3.40 -15.77
C LYS A 78 -8.79 -3.34 -14.47
N ILE A 79 -8.11 -3.65 -13.37
CA ILE A 79 -8.66 -3.49 -12.03
C ILE A 79 -8.52 -2.04 -11.61
N ALA A 80 -9.64 -1.39 -11.32
CA ALA A 80 -9.69 -0.01 -10.84
C ALA A 80 -9.94 0.05 -9.33
N SER A 81 -9.63 1.21 -8.74
CA SER A 81 -10.04 1.49 -7.36
C SER A 81 -11.56 1.44 -7.24
N GLY A 82 -12.06 1.01 -6.09
CA GLY A 82 -13.47 0.84 -5.83
C GLY A 82 -14.07 -0.46 -6.37
N GLU A 83 -13.33 -1.25 -7.16
CA GLU A 83 -13.80 -2.52 -7.69
C GLU A 83 -13.89 -3.60 -6.61
N GLU A 84 -14.94 -4.41 -6.66
CA GLU A 84 -15.19 -5.47 -5.69
C GLU A 84 -14.61 -6.79 -6.20
N ILE A 85 -13.75 -7.41 -5.39
CA ILE A 85 -13.14 -8.70 -5.66
C ILE A 85 -13.70 -9.68 -4.62
N THR A 86 -14.22 -10.80 -5.09
CA THR A 86 -14.72 -11.86 -4.21
C THR A 86 -13.75 -13.01 -4.19
N PHE A 87 -13.26 -13.35 -2.99
CA PHE A 87 -12.44 -14.55 -2.80
C PHE A 87 -13.37 -15.75 -2.64
N HIS A 88 -13.24 -16.69 -3.58
CA HIS A 88 -13.91 -17.97 -3.54
C HIS A 88 -12.93 -19.04 -3.03
N ILE A 89 -13.40 -19.94 -2.18
CA ILE A 89 -12.67 -21.13 -1.75
C ILE A 89 -13.54 -22.36 -1.96
N GLU A 90 -12.91 -23.41 -2.46
CA GLU A 90 -13.54 -24.73 -2.68
C GLU A 90 -13.63 -25.54 -1.37
N ASP A 91 -12.59 -25.48 -0.51
CA ASP A 91 -12.55 -26.18 0.78
C ASP A 91 -12.16 -25.26 1.94
N PRO A 92 -13.12 -24.85 2.79
CA PRO A 92 -12.88 -23.98 3.94
C PRO A 92 -12.01 -24.59 5.05
N VAL A 93 -11.84 -25.92 5.08
CA VAL A 93 -11.12 -26.65 6.13
C VAL A 93 -9.64 -26.78 5.79
N GLU A 94 -9.32 -27.07 4.52
CA GLU A 94 -7.93 -27.19 4.07
C GLU A 94 -7.29 -25.84 3.71
N VAL A 95 -8.07 -24.89 3.19
CA VAL A 95 -7.58 -23.56 2.77
C VAL A 95 -8.46 -22.47 3.37
N PRO A 96 -8.30 -22.17 4.67
CA PRO A 96 -9.16 -21.20 5.34
C PRO A 96 -8.97 -19.80 4.73
N LEU A 97 -10.08 -19.09 4.53
CA LEU A 97 -10.08 -17.67 4.19
C LEU A 97 -9.18 -16.88 5.16
N PRO A 98 -8.52 -15.81 4.71
CA PRO A 98 -7.85 -14.90 5.62
C PRO A 98 -8.85 -14.41 6.68
N LEU A 99 -8.39 -14.34 7.94
CA LEU A 99 -9.21 -13.81 9.03
C LEU A 99 -9.58 -12.37 8.69
N TRP A 100 -10.86 -12.04 8.90
CA TRP A 100 -11.39 -10.69 8.70
C TRP A 100 -10.55 -9.64 9.43
N GLU A 101 -10.27 -9.88 10.71
CA GLU A 101 -9.49 -8.98 11.57
C GLU A 101 -8.08 -8.72 11.04
N LEU A 102 -7.43 -9.75 10.47
CA LEU A 102 -6.12 -9.59 9.86
C LEU A 102 -6.18 -8.77 8.58
N LEU A 103 -7.21 -8.98 7.76
CA LEU A 103 -7.39 -8.21 6.54
C LEU A 103 -7.73 -6.75 6.84
N GLU A 104 -8.54 -6.49 7.88
CA GLU A 104 -8.86 -5.15 8.36
C GLU A 104 -7.61 -4.43 8.89
N MET A 105 -6.78 -5.13 9.68
CA MET A 105 -5.52 -4.58 10.14
C MET A 105 -4.59 -4.28 8.96
N GLN A 106 -4.49 -5.17 7.98
CA GLN A 106 -3.68 -4.97 6.78
C GLN A 106 -4.17 -3.77 5.95
N TRP A 107 -5.50 -3.63 5.82
CA TRP A 107 -6.13 -2.48 5.18
C TRP A 107 -5.70 -1.16 5.84
N ILE A 108 -5.79 -1.08 7.17
CA ILE A 108 -5.38 0.11 7.93
C ILE A 108 -3.89 0.39 7.74
N MET A 109 -3.04 -0.63 7.87
CA MET A 109 -1.59 -0.49 7.73
C MET A 109 -1.17 0.00 6.34
N HIS A 110 -1.76 -0.55 5.27
CA HIS A 110 -1.43 -0.10 3.92
C HIS A 110 -1.89 1.32 3.63
N ARG A 111 -3.00 1.77 4.21
CA ARG A 111 -3.38 3.18 4.11
C ARG A 111 -2.31 4.07 4.73
N ILE A 112 -1.89 3.74 5.95
CA ILE A 112 -0.84 4.51 6.65
C ILE A 112 0.46 4.49 5.84
N ALA A 113 0.89 3.32 5.36
CA ALA A 113 2.11 3.17 4.56
C ALA A 113 2.04 3.93 3.23
N GLY A 114 0.89 3.89 2.53
CA GLY A 114 0.69 4.65 1.29
C GLY A 114 0.78 6.16 1.49
N MET A 115 0.33 6.67 2.64
CA MET A 115 0.45 8.10 2.99
C MET A 115 1.87 8.53 3.33
N LEU A 116 2.65 7.65 3.98
CA LEU A 116 4.03 7.94 4.34
C LEU A 116 4.97 7.96 3.12
N GLY A 117 4.42 7.67 1.94
CA GLY A 117 5.14 7.61 0.68
C GLY A 117 5.98 6.35 0.55
N PRO A 118 6.42 6.05 -0.67
CA PRO A 118 7.35 4.95 -0.87
C PRO A 118 8.57 5.20 0.02
N LYS A 119 8.97 4.16 0.75
CA LYS A 119 10.36 4.04 1.20
C LYS A 119 11.17 3.78 -0.06
N GLU A 120 11.40 4.82 -0.85
CA GLU A 120 12.39 4.74 -1.91
C GLU A 120 13.66 4.29 -1.20
N THR A 121 14.09 3.06 -1.48
CA THR A 121 15.48 2.72 -1.28
C THR A 121 16.20 3.72 -2.16
N PHE A 122 16.66 4.81 -1.55
CA PHE A 122 17.81 5.49 -2.04
C PHE A 122 18.87 4.38 -2.16
N GLU A 123 18.98 3.78 -3.34
CA GLU A 123 20.30 3.51 -3.87
C GLU A 123 20.91 4.91 -3.98
N GLN A 124 21.37 5.42 -2.82
CA GLN A 124 22.41 6.42 -2.81
C GLN A 124 23.51 5.73 -3.61
N GLU A 125 23.66 6.09 -4.88
CA GLU A 125 25.00 6.28 -5.39
C GLU A 125 25.69 7.08 -4.30
N TRP A 126 26.57 6.41 -3.56
CA TRP A 126 27.51 7.06 -2.69
C TRP A 126 28.37 7.90 -3.64
N GLU A 127 27.90 9.09 -4.01
CA GLU A 127 28.80 10.12 -4.50
C GLU A 127 29.80 10.32 -3.37
N ASP A 128 31.06 10.01 -3.67
CA ASP A 128 32.22 10.15 -2.79
C ASP A 128 32.10 11.43 -1.97
N TYR A 129 31.71 11.29 -0.71
CA TYR A 129 31.81 12.38 0.26
C TYR A 129 33.30 12.70 0.38
N PRO A 130 33.77 13.91 0.01
CA PRO A 130 35.13 14.29 0.31
C PRO A 130 35.30 14.25 1.83
N SER A 131 36.23 13.40 2.28
CA SER A 131 36.47 13.02 3.69
C SER A 131 36.95 14.15 4.61
N GLU A 132 36.86 15.41 4.20
CA GLU A 132 37.31 16.55 4.99
C GLU A 132 36.32 17.71 4.85
N ILE A 133 35.33 17.76 5.75
CA ILE A 133 34.61 19.01 6.03
C ILE A 133 35.43 19.72 7.12
N GLU A 134 36.30 20.64 6.70
CA GLU A 134 36.98 21.54 7.63
C GLU A 134 35.94 22.51 8.21
N TYR A 135 35.53 22.28 9.45
CA TYR A 135 34.50 23.06 10.14
C TYR A 135 35.04 24.44 10.52
N GLN A 136 34.74 25.47 9.72
CA GLN A 136 34.90 26.87 10.11
C GLN A 136 33.53 27.52 10.35
N GLY A 137 32.93 27.23 11.52
CA GLY A 137 31.70 27.89 11.96
C GLY A 137 31.97 29.19 12.73
N PRO A 138 31.20 30.28 12.52
CA PRO A 138 31.20 31.42 13.42
C PRO A 138 30.45 31.10 14.72
N LEU A 139 31.08 31.38 15.87
CA LEU A 139 30.49 31.29 17.20
C LEU A 139 29.34 32.29 17.35
N TYR A 140 28.09 31.81 17.30
CA TYR A 140 26.93 32.63 17.69
C TYR A 140 26.99 32.93 19.18
N GLN A 141 27.36 34.16 19.53
CA GLN A 141 27.25 34.70 20.88
C GLN A 141 25.82 35.18 21.12
N TRP A 142 25.10 34.51 22.01
CA TRP A 142 23.82 35.00 22.52
C TRP A 142 24.08 36.12 23.54
N LYS A 143 23.73 37.36 23.21
CA LYS A 143 23.63 38.44 24.21
C LYS A 143 22.31 38.26 24.97
N ARG A 144 22.42 38.27 26.29
CA ARG A 144 21.33 38.25 27.25
C ARG A 144 20.84 39.67 27.53
#